data_AF-A0A1M2V4T5-F1
#
_entry.id   AF-A0A1M2V4T5-F1
#
_cell.length_a   1.000
_cell.length_b   1.000
_cell.length_c   1.000
_cell.angle_alpha   90.00
_cell.angle_beta   90.00
_cell.angle_gamma   90.00
#
_symmetry.space_group_name_H-M   'P 1'
#
loop_
_entity.id
_entity.type
_entity.pdbx_description
1 polymer ?
#
loop_
_entity_poly.entity_id
_entity_poly.type
_entity_poly.pdbx_seq_one_letter_code
_entity_poly.pdbx_strand_id
1 'polypeptide(L)'
;YNDKWNLLLRRDVDAVIKRYKELAAPELAAPGLVSKDALDKFTDALAHECSQRQGESRELEKWLRRTHQANIYGIKYDRHRECVGCSHSLPVIDHGIASILERLRKEGWAKELHHMEPWRIQDLSRLPVVRLPKPLTDAEWPKVMSALQATLDKARADLNAHIIRIGLRMRYSDLEDAIRKHCIQLPRTAQMMLHPKPIDFVFTPKCRTALERPLEFGFRAEDPLKTMAPMLVKRWNIDVKKKLTRYLRWHLRRIPAGVDPLNLAVAIFTCAHCTDVSRDCRGSIPVRNRYVPVRGLPRISAKCRVHPCQSALFRIRATIMSLLVLPLP
;
A
#
# COMPACT_ATOMS: atom_id res chain seq x y z
N TYR A 1 -3.05 -10.54 -8.06
CA TYR A 1 -3.46 -9.26 -7.43
C TYR A 1 -2.63 -8.07 -7.92
N ASN A 2 -1.31 -8.20 -8.12
CA ASN A 2 -0.44 -7.10 -8.60
C ASN A 2 -0.60 -6.71 -10.07
N ASP A 3 -0.96 -7.64 -10.98
CA ASP A 3 -1.11 -7.29 -12.40
C ASP A 3 -2.24 -6.29 -12.64
N LYS A 4 -3.31 -6.37 -11.83
CA LYS A 4 -4.44 -5.44 -11.90
C LYS A 4 -4.05 -4.01 -11.50
N TRP A 5 -3.15 -3.86 -10.53
CA TRP A 5 -2.64 -2.56 -10.08
C TRP A 5 -1.68 -1.93 -11.10
N ASN A 6 -0.79 -2.73 -11.70
CA ASN A 6 0.09 -2.27 -12.76
C ASN A 6 -0.68 -1.91 -14.04
N LEU A 7 -1.78 -2.62 -14.34
CA LEU A 7 -2.68 -2.29 -15.44
C LEU A 7 -3.43 -0.97 -15.20
N LEU A 8 -3.89 -0.72 -13.97
CA LEU A 8 -4.52 0.56 -13.60
C LEU A 8 -3.53 1.73 -13.75
N LEU A 9 -2.33 1.62 -13.17
CA LEU A 9 -1.29 2.66 -13.29
C LEU A 9 -0.87 2.92 -14.74
N ARG A 10 -0.71 1.89 -15.58
CA ARG A 10 -0.40 2.06 -17.01
C ARG A 10 -1.54 2.73 -17.76
N ARG A 11 -2.78 2.26 -17.59
CA ARG A 11 -3.97 2.86 -18.20
C ARG A 11 -4.08 4.34 -17.83
N ASP A 12 -3.80 4.67 -16.57
CA ASP A 12 -3.94 6.04 -16.07
C ASP A 12 -2.83 6.95 -16.62
N VAL A 13 -1.60 6.47 -16.76
CA VAL A 13 -0.50 7.19 -17.43
C VAL A 13 -0.79 7.37 -18.93
N ASP A 14 -1.26 6.33 -19.60
CA ASP A 14 -1.59 6.37 -21.03
C ASP A 14 -2.75 7.33 -21.33
N ALA A 15 -3.76 7.38 -20.45
CA ALA A 15 -4.87 8.32 -20.55
C ALA A 15 -4.39 9.78 -20.41
N VAL A 16 -3.52 10.05 -19.45
CA VAL A 16 -2.92 11.39 -19.27
C VAL A 16 -2.08 11.79 -20.48
N ILE A 17 -1.25 10.88 -20.99
CA ILE A 17 -0.41 11.13 -22.17
C ILE A 17 -1.27 11.36 -23.41
N LYS A 18 -2.31 10.56 -23.61
CA LYS A 18 -3.25 10.70 -24.75
C LYS A 18 -3.92 12.08 -24.72
N ARG A 19 -4.44 12.50 -23.57
CA ARG A 19 -5.13 13.78 -23.41
C ARG A 19 -4.19 14.97 -23.56
N TYR A 20 -2.96 14.86 -23.06
CA TYR A 20 -1.92 15.85 -23.32
C TYR A 20 -1.65 16.02 -24.82
N LYS A 21 -1.53 14.90 -25.54
CA LYS A 21 -1.34 14.92 -27.00
C LYS A 21 -2.54 15.54 -27.72
N GLU A 22 -3.77 15.25 -27.31
CA GLU A 22 -4.98 15.85 -27.89
C GLU A 22 -5.03 17.37 -27.68
N LEU A 23 -4.66 17.84 -26.49
CA LEU A 23 -4.65 19.27 -26.17
C LEU A 23 -3.47 20.03 -26.80
N ALA A 24 -2.33 19.37 -26.99
CA ALA A 24 -1.13 19.95 -27.59
C ALA A 24 -1.08 19.80 -29.13
N ALA A 25 -1.89 18.92 -29.72
CA ALA A 25 -1.88 18.64 -31.17
C ALA A 25 -2.10 19.87 -32.07
N PRO A 26 -2.99 20.84 -31.75
CA PRO A 26 -3.18 22.01 -32.59
C PRO A 26 -1.99 22.98 -32.55
N GLU A 27 -1.29 23.06 -31.42
CA GLU A 27 -0.18 24.01 -31.19
C GLU A 27 1.17 23.45 -31.63
N LEU A 28 1.35 22.13 -31.71
CA LEU A 28 2.57 21.48 -32.22
C LEU A 28 2.77 21.65 -33.74
N ALA A 29 1.75 22.06 -34.48
CA ALA A 29 1.81 22.31 -35.92
C ALA A 29 2.46 23.65 -36.29
N ALA A 30 2.59 24.58 -35.34
CA ALA A 30 3.32 25.84 -35.50
C ALA A 30 4.48 25.91 -34.50
N PRO A 31 5.71 26.26 -34.90
CA PRO A 31 6.82 26.43 -33.96
C PRO A 31 6.60 27.69 -33.11
N GLY A 32 5.82 27.56 -32.03
CA GLY A 32 5.47 28.64 -31.11
C GLY A 32 5.03 28.08 -29.76
N LEU A 33 5.31 28.81 -28.69
CA LEU A 33 5.01 28.46 -27.29
C LEU A 33 3.59 27.89 -27.13
N VAL A 34 3.47 26.82 -26.33
CA VAL A 34 2.18 26.31 -25.83
C VAL A 34 1.42 27.48 -25.17
N SER A 35 0.17 27.73 -25.58
CA SER A 35 -0.57 28.86 -25.03
C SER A 35 -0.86 28.63 -23.55
N LYS A 36 -0.89 29.71 -22.78
CA LYS A 36 -1.23 29.67 -21.36
C LYS A 36 -2.59 28.99 -21.12
N ASP A 37 -3.56 29.26 -21.99
CA ASP A 37 -4.91 28.67 -21.93
C ASP A 37 -4.89 27.15 -22.14
N ALA A 38 -4.06 26.65 -23.06
CA ALA A 38 -3.89 25.20 -23.25
C ALA A 38 -3.25 24.53 -22.02
N LEU A 39 -2.28 25.18 -21.39
CA LEU A 39 -1.64 24.67 -20.18
C LEU A 39 -2.59 24.69 -18.96
N ASP A 40 -3.38 25.74 -18.82
CA ASP A 40 -4.39 25.87 -17.76
C ASP A 40 -5.48 24.79 -17.93
N LYS A 41 -6.00 24.59 -19.15
CA LYS A 41 -6.95 23.50 -19.47
C LYS A 41 -6.40 22.10 -19.19
N PHE A 42 -5.13 21.85 -19.52
CA PHE A 42 -4.49 20.58 -19.20
C PHE A 42 -4.34 20.38 -17.69
N THR A 43 -3.97 21.44 -16.97
CA THR A 43 -3.82 21.41 -15.51
C THR A 43 -5.16 21.14 -14.81
N ASP A 44 -6.24 21.77 -15.27
CA ASP A 44 -7.60 21.54 -14.75
C ASP A 44 -8.10 20.12 -15.04
N ALA A 45 -7.86 19.61 -16.25
CA ALA A 45 -8.21 18.24 -16.61
C ALA A 45 -7.46 17.21 -15.74
N LEU A 46 -6.15 17.42 -15.53
CA LEU A 46 -5.35 16.61 -14.60
C LEU A 46 -5.86 16.70 -13.16
N ALA A 47 -6.22 17.91 -12.72
CA ALA A 47 -6.75 18.14 -11.39
C ALA A 47 -8.06 17.38 -11.15
N HIS A 48 -8.96 17.41 -12.13
CA HIS A 48 -10.23 16.67 -12.10
C HIS A 48 -9.99 15.16 -12.04
N GLU A 49 -9.18 14.60 -12.93
CA GLU A 49 -8.88 13.16 -12.98
C GLU A 49 -8.23 12.69 -11.66
N CYS A 50 -7.26 13.44 -11.13
CA CYS A 50 -6.66 13.14 -9.84
C CYS A 50 -7.69 13.13 -8.70
N SER A 51 -8.62 14.09 -8.68
CA SER A 51 -9.70 14.13 -7.68
C SER A 51 -10.63 12.93 -7.78
N GLN A 52 -11.07 12.58 -9.00
CA GLN A 52 -11.92 11.42 -9.25
C GLN A 52 -11.25 10.12 -8.78
N ARG A 53 -9.98 9.92 -9.14
CA ARG A 53 -9.18 8.75 -8.75
C ARG A 53 -8.95 8.67 -7.24
N GLN A 54 -8.74 9.81 -6.57
CA GLN A 54 -8.69 9.84 -5.11
C GLN A 54 -10.02 9.40 -4.48
N GLY A 55 -11.15 9.75 -5.09
CA GLY A 55 -12.47 9.27 -4.68
C GLY A 55 -12.58 7.75 -4.80
N GLU A 56 -12.28 7.20 -5.97
CA GLU A 56 -12.30 5.75 -6.23
C GLU A 56 -11.37 4.98 -5.29
N SER A 57 -10.14 5.48 -5.07
CA SER A 57 -9.19 4.87 -4.14
C SER A 57 -9.70 4.85 -2.71
N ARG A 58 -10.39 5.90 -2.26
CA ARG A 58 -10.99 5.94 -0.91
C ARG A 58 -12.14 4.95 -0.77
N GLU A 59 -13.00 4.83 -1.78
CA GLU A 59 -14.09 3.85 -1.76
C GLU A 59 -13.55 2.42 -1.77
N LEU A 60 -12.50 2.14 -2.53
CA LEU A 60 -11.82 0.85 -2.49
C LEU A 60 -11.19 0.56 -1.11
N GLU A 61 -10.54 1.55 -0.50
CA GLU A 61 -9.95 1.41 0.84
C GLU A 61 -11.04 1.20 1.90
N LYS A 62 -12.18 1.89 1.80
CA LYS A 62 -13.36 1.65 2.64
C LYS A 62 -13.89 0.23 2.45
N TRP A 63 -14.01 -0.24 1.20
CA TRP A 63 -14.45 -1.60 0.91
C TRP A 63 -13.48 -2.63 1.50
N LEU A 64 -12.17 -2.49 1.27
CA LEU A 64 -11.14 -3.36 1.85
C LEU A 64 -11.17 -3.35 3.38
N ARG A 65 -11.36 -2.18 4.00
CA ARG A 65 -11.56 -2.07 5.45
C ARG A 65 -12.80 -2.81 5.91
N ARG A 66 -13.94 -2.66 5.23
CA ARG A 66 -15.18 -3.38 5.54
C ARG A 66 -15.01 -4.89 5.39
N THR A 67 -14.38 -5.37 4.33
CA THR A 67 -14.10 -6.81 4.14
C THR A 67 -13.11 -7.32 5.18
N HIS A 68 -12.08 -6.54 5.50
CA HIS A 68 -11.10 -6.93 6.52
C HIS A 68 -11.72 -6.94 7.92
N GLN A 69 -12.52 -5.93 8.24
CA GLN A 69 -13.32 -5.88 9.46
C GLN A 69 -14.33 -7.02 9.48
N ALA A 70 -15.07 -7.29 8.42
CA ALA A 70 -15.99 -8.44 8.36
C ALA A 70 -15.26 -9.76 8.57
N ASN A 71 -14.03 -9.92 8.07
CA ASN A 71 -13.22 -11.12 8.32
C ASN A 71 -12.67 -11.15 9.76
N ILE A 72 -12.18 -10.02 10.31
CA ILE A 72 -11.70 -9.94 11.70
C ILE A 72 -12.86 -10.11 12.68
N TYR A 73 -14.01 -9.50 12.41
CA TYR A 73 -15.21 -9.58 13.21
C TYR A 73 -15.91 -10.91 13.00
N GLY A 74 -15.85 -11.56 11.84
CA GLY A 74 -16.23 -12.97 11.67
C GLY A 74 -15.41 -13.86 12.61
N ILE A 75 -14.09 -13.69 12.59
CA ILE A 75 -13.16 -14.37 13.52
C ILE A 75 -13.45 -14.02 15.00
N LYS A 76 -13.88 -12.78 15.31
CA LYS A 76 -14.26 -12.38 16.68
C LYS A 76 -15.67 -12.83 17.08
N TYR A 77 -16.63 -12.91 16.16
CA TYR A 77 -17.98 -13.41 16.40
C TYR A 77 -17.94 -14.92 16.67
N ASP A 78 -17.02 -15.66 16.03
CA ASP A 78 -16.76 -17.05 16.38
C ASP A 78 -16.15 -17.20 17.78
N ARG A 79 -15.23 -16.31 18.19
CA ARG A 79 -14.74 -16.28 19.59
C ARG A 79 -15.77 -15.82 20.61
N HIS A 80 -16.71 -14.95 20.24
CA HIS A 80 -17.74 -14.50 21.17
C HIS A 80 -18.89 -15.51 21.33
N ARG A 81 -19.07 -16.43 20.36
CA ARG A 81 -20.03 -17.54 20.49
C ARG A 81 -19.58 -18.63 21.47
N GLU A 82 -18.28 -18.73 21.74
CA GLU A 82 -17.74 -19.56 22.83
C GLU A 82 -17.96 -18.92 24.21
N CYS A 83 -18.25 -17.62 24.29
CA CYS A 83 -18.54 -16.92 25.53
C CYS A 83 -20.03 -16.58 25.68
N VAL A 84 -20.72 -17.47 26.40
CA VAL A 84 -21.84 -17.17 27.32
C VAL A 84 -23.18 -16.82 26.65
N GLY A 85 -24.03 -17.85 26.45
CA GLY A 85 -25.43 -17.75 26.86
C GLY A 85 -26.52 -17.45 25.82
N CYS A 86 -26.23 -17.39 24.51
CA CYS A 86 -27.32 -17.30 23.51
C CYS A 86 -27.81 -18.68 23.08
N SER A 87 -28.72 -19.24 23.88
CA SER A 87 -29.57 -20.40 23.61
C SER A 87 -30.63 -20.08 22.55
N HIS A 88 -30.23 -19.57 21.39
CA HIS A 88 -31.09 -19.56 20.21
C HIS A 88 -30.81 -20.81 19.41
N SER A 89 -31.75 -21.74 19.52
CA SER A 89 -31.92 -23.03 18.85
C SER A 89 -31.10 -23.14 17.57
N LEU A 90 -29.83 -23.51 17.71
CA LEU A 90 -29.10 -24.08 16.59
C LEU A 90 -29.89 -25.32 16.18
N PRO A 91 -30.20 -25.49 14.88
CA PRO A 91 -30.93 -26.66 14.40
C PRO A 91 -30.25 -27.89 14.97
N VAL A 92 -31.06 -28.75 15.62
CA VAL A 92 -30.63 -29.98 16.31
C VAL A 92 -29.46 -30.58 15.55
N ILE A 93 -28.26 -30.40 16.10
CA ILE A 93 -27.06 -30.95 15.47
C ILE A 93 -27.21 -32.46 15.63
N ASP A 94 -27.48 -33.14 14.52
CA ASP A 94 -27.65 -34.59 14.48
C ASP A 94 -26.54 -35.25 15.32
N HIS A 95 -26.91 -36.05 16.32
CA HIS A 95 -25.94 -36.70 17.23
C HIS A 95 -24.84 -37.48 16.48
N GLY A 96 -25.13 -37.93 15.25
CA GLY A 96 -24.17 -38.54 14.35
C GLY A 96 -23.00 -37.63 13.95
N ILE A 97 -23.25 -36.38 13.55
CA ILE A 97 -22.16 -35.48 13.14
C ILE A 97 -21.31 -35.05 14.34
N ALA A 98 -21.92 -34.84 15.52
CA ALA A 98 -21.18 -34.51 16.73
C ALA A 98 -20.15 -35.60 17.07
N SER A 99 -20.55 -36.88 16.96
CA SER A 99 -19.68 -38.03 17.19
C SER A 99 -18.54 -38.12 16.17
N ILE A 100 -18.82 -37.84 14.90
CA ILE A 100 -17.81 -37.81 13.82
C ILE A 100 -16.80 -36.68 14.05
N LEU A 101 -17.26 -35.47 14.37
CA LEU A 101 -16.39 -34.33 14.65
C LEU A 101 -15.48 -34.60 15.86
N GLU A 102 -16.01 -35.23 16.90
CA GLU A 102 -15.22 -35.59 18.08
C GLU A 102 -14.15 -36.64 17.76
N ARG A 103 -14.49 -37.64 16.94
CA ARG A 103 -13.51 -38.62 16.45
C ARG A 103 -12.43 -37.97 15.58
N LEU A 104 -12.80 -37.08 14.66
CA LEU A 104 -11.83 -36.33 13.85
C LEU A 104 -10.87 -35.49 14.70
N ARG A 105 -11.36 -34.86 15.79
CA ARG A 105 -10.51 -34.14 16.74
C ARG A 105 -9.49 -35.08 17.39
N LYS A 106 -9.91 -36.26 17.83
CA LYS A 106 -9.02 -37.29 18.40
C LYS A 106 -7.97 -37.79 17.41
N GLU A 107 -8.30 -37.80 16.11
CA GLU A 107 -7.36 -38.14 15.03
C GLU A 107 -6.48 -36.97 14.57
N GLY A 108 -6.50 -35.84 15.28
CA GLY A 108 -5.58 -34.72 15.03
C GLY A 108 -6.10 -33.65 14.07
N TRP A 109 -7.38 -33.69 13.66
CA TRP A 109 -8.00 -32.69 12.78
C TRP A 109 -8.59 -31.48 13.52
N ALA A 110 -8.36 -31.36 14.83
CA ALA A 110 -8.98 -30.33 15.65
C ALA A 110 -8.70 -28.89 15.14
N LYS A 111 -7.49 -28.62 14.65
CA LYS A 111 -7.09 -27.29 14.17
C LYS A 111 -7.78 -26.92 12.87
N GLU A 112 -7.81 -27.86 11.92
CA GLU A 112 -8.47 -27.70 10.64
C GLU A 112 -9.97 -27.50 10.82
N LEU A 113 -10.60 -28.30 11.67
CA LEU A 113 -12.03 -28.17 11.99
C LEU A 113 -12.37 -26.82 12.62
N HIS A 114 -11.53 -26.31 13.53
CA HIS A 114 -11.72 -24.98 14.11
C HIS A 114 -11.54 -23.86 13.07
N HIS A 115 -10.76 -24.09 12.02
CA HIS A 115 -10.56 -23.14 10.92
C HIS A 115 -11.63 -23.25 9.82
N MET A 116 -12.40 -24.34 9.79
CA MET A 116 -13.47 -24.49 8.80
C MET A 116 -14.61 -23.54 9.09
N GLU A 117 -15.05 -22.85 8.04
CA GLU A 117 -16.25 -22.03 8.08
C GLU A 117 -17.48 -22.88 8.45
N PRO A 118 -18.46 -22.33 9.22
CA PRO A 118 -19.61 -23.10 9.69
C PRO A 118 -20.41 -23.81 8.59
N TRP A 119 -20.55 -23.19 7.41
CA TRP A 119 -21.25 -23.81 6.27
C TRP A 119 -20.50 -25.03 5.70
N ARG A 120 -19.16 -25.09 5.81
CA ARG A 120 -18.41 -26.27 5.39
C ARG A 120 -18.65 -27.45 6.33
N ILE A 121 -18.76 -27.18 7.64
CA ILE A 121 -19.16 -28.20 8.62
C ILE A 121 -20.59 -28.68 8.32
N GLN A 122 -21.48 -27.77 7.91
CA GLN A 122 -22.82 -28.12 7.44
C GLN A 122 -22.78 -28.97 6.16
N ASP A 123 -21.87 -28.70 5.23
CA ASP A 123 -21.72 -29.52 4.03
C ASP A 123 -21.24 -30.95 4.35
N LEU A 124 -20.39 -31.12 5.38
CA LEU A 124 -20.05 -32.46 5.89
C LEU A 124 -21.31 -33.19 6.39
N SER A 125 -22.22 -32.50 7.06
CA SER A 125 -23.47 -33.10 7.58
C SER A 125 -24.44 -33.53 6.49
N ARG A 126 -24.28 -33.01 5.27
CA ARG A 126 -25.11 -33.36 4.10
C ARG A 126 -24.64 -34.62 3.40
N LEU A 127 -23.43 -35.11 3.70
CA LEU A 127 -22.91 -36.32 3.08
C LEU A 127 -23.70 -37.54 3.58
N PRO A 128 -24.24 -38.39 2.68
CA PRO A 128 -25.04 -39.56 3.09
C PRO A 128 -24.31 -40.50 4.06
N VAL A 129 -22.99 -40.63 3.88
CA VAL A 129 -22.11 -41.45 4.73
C VAL A 129 -21.96 -40.90 6.16
N VAL A 130 -22.25 -39.61 6.39
CA VAL A 130 -22.23 -38.96 7.71
C VAL A 130 -23.60 -39.07 8.39
N ARG A 131 -24.67 -39.18 7.60
CA ARG A 131 -26.06 -39.35 8.07
C ARG A 131 -26.40 -40.81 8.34
N LEU A 132 -25.59 -41.49 9.15
CA LEU A 132 -25.89 -42.85 9.57
C LEU A 132 -26.91 -42.82 10.71
N PRO A 133 -28.03 -43.57 10.61
CA PRO A 133 -29.01 -43.66 11.70
C PRO A 133 -28.49 -44.49 12.89
N LYS A 134 -27.42 -45.26 12.68
CA LYS A 134 -26.78 -46.10 13.69
C LYS A 134 -25.55 -45.39 14.28
N PRO A 135 -25.18 -45.70 15.54
CA PRO A 135 -23.94 -45.19 16.12
C PRO A 135 -22.74 -45.61 15.28
N LEU A 136 -21.81 -44.69 15.09
CA LEU A 136 -20.61 -44.89 14.28
C LEU A 136 -19.73 -45.99 14.88
N THR A 137 -19.65 -47.14 14.19
CA THR A 137 -18.77 -48.25 14.60
C THR A 137 -17.36 -48.08 14.04
N ASP A 138 -16.37 -48.73 14.67
CA ASP A 138 -14.99 -48.73 14.17
C ASP A 138 -14.85 -49.38 12.79
N ALA A 139 -15.73 -50.33 12.45
CA ALA A 139 -15.76 -50.97 11.14
C ALA A 139 -16.22 -50.01 10.03
N GLU A 140 -17.13 -49.07 10.33
CA GLU A 140 -17.66 -48.10 9.36
C GLU A 140 -16.78 -46.86 9.21
N TRP A 141 -15.93 -46.58 10.20
CA TRP A 141 -15.11 -45.38 10.24
C TRP A 141 -14.21 -45.19 9.01
N PRO A 142 -13.48 -46.21 8.49
CA PRO A 142 -12.66 -46.04 7.29
C PRO A 142 -13.47 -45.55 6.07
N LYS A 143 -14.72 -45.99 5.94
CA LYS A 143 -15.62 -45.56 4.86
C LYS A 143 -16.04 -44.10 5.02
N VAL A 144 -16.37 -43.68 6.24
CA VAL A 144 -16.66 -42.27 6.56
C VAL A 144 -15.43 -41.42 6.27
N MET A 145 -14.27 -41.81 6.78
CA MET A 145 -13.02 -41.07 6.60
C MET A 145 -12.65 -40.93 5.12
N SER A 146 -12.74 -42.01 4.34
CA SER A 146 -12.50 -41.98 2.89
C SER A 146 -13.38 -40.96 2.17
N ALA A 147 -14.64 -40.79 2.59
CA ALA A 147 -15.55 -39.83 1.98
C ALA A 147 -15.30 -38.39 2.43
N LEU A 148 -14.78 -38.19 3.65
CA LEU A 148 -14.43 -36.87 4.18
C LEU A 148 -13.04 -36.39 3.73
N GLN A 149 -12.16 -37.32 3.33
CA GLN A 149 -10.75 -37.09 3.08
C GLN A 149 -10.49 -35.85 2.19
N ALA A 150 -11.14 -35.76 1.03
CA ALA A 150 -10.94 -34.63 0.11
C ALA A 150 -11.30 -33.28 0.75
N THR A 151 -12.35 -33.22 1.57
CA THR A 151 -12.75 -31.99 2.27
C THR A 151 -11.80 -31.64 3.39
N LEU A 152 -11.32 -32.65 4.14
CA LEU A 152 -10.34 -32.47 5.21
C LEU A 152 -8.99 -32.01 4.67
N ASP A 153 -8.52 -32.60 3.57
CA ASP A 153 -7.29 -32.19 2.88
C ASP A 153 -7.37 -30.76 2.37
N LYS A 154 -8.52 -30.38 1.79
CA LYS A 154 -8.77 -28.99 1.39
C LYS A 154 -8.74 -28.05 2.58
N ALA A 155 -9.35 -28.41 3.70
CA ALA A 155 -9.33 -27.58 4.91
C ALA A 155 -7.91 -27.43 5.49
N ARG A 156 -7.10 -28.49 5.47
CA ARG A 156 -5.68 -28.42 5.83
C ARG A 156 -4.91 -27.50 4.90
N ALA A 157 -5.11 -27.61 3.59
CA ALA A 157 -4.49 -26.72 2.61
C ALA A 157 -4.90 -25.25 2.83
N ASP A 158 -6.19 -25.00 3.10
CA ASP A 158 -6.72 -23.67 3.39
C ASP A 158 -6.12 -23.09 4.68
N LEU A 159 -6.05 -23.89 5.76
CA LEU A 159 -5.40 -23.51 7.02
C LEU A 159 -3.92 -23.17 6.81
N ASN A 160 -3.18 -24.02 6.10
CA ASN A 160 -1.77 -23.78 5.79
C ASN A 160 -1.59 -22.49 4.98
N ALA A 161 -2.42 -22.28 3.96
CA ALA A 161 -2.40 -21.04 3.17
C ALA A 161 -2.73 -19.81 4.04
N HIS A 162 -3.67 -19.94 4.98
CA HIS A 162 -4.03 -18.88 5.92
C HIS A 162 -2.86 -18.53 6.85
N ILE A 163 -2.22 -19.53 7.46
CA ILE A 163 -1.03 -19.36 8.32
C ILE A 163 0.10 -18.66 7.55
N ILE A 164 0.38 -19.12 6.32
CA ILE A 164 1.39 -18.49 5.45
C ILE A 164 1.04 -17.03 5.18
N ARG A 165 -0.22 -16.72 4.82
CA ARG A 165 -0.65 -15.34 4.57
C ARG A 165 -0.51 -14.44 5.80
N ILE A 166 -0.85 -14.94 7.00
CA ILE A 166 -0.65 -14.19 8.24
C ILE A 166 0.84 -13.93 8.47
N GLY A 167 1.68 -14.96 8.37
CA GLY A 167 3.13 -14.83 8.55
C GLY A 167 3.77 -13.86 7.56
N LEU A 168 3.32 -13.86 6.31
CA LEU A 168 3.76 -12.89 5.30
C LEU A 168 3.30 -11.46 5.62
N ARG A 169 2.04 -11.27 6.06
CA ARG A 169 1.53 -9.94 6.44
C ARG A 169 2.29 -9.34 7.61
N MET A 170 2.56 -10.13 8.66
CA MET A 170 3.31 -9.66 9.81
C MET A 170 4.71 -9.20 9.39
N ARG A 171 5.42 -10.02 8.61
CA ARG A 171 6.77 -9.66 8.16
C ARG A 171 6.82 -8.53 7.14
N TYR A 172 5.77 -8.36 6.34
CA TYR A 172 5.63 -7.18 5.50
C TYR A 172 5.50 -5.92 6.35
N SER A 173 4.74 -5.98 7.46
CA SER A 173 4.65 -4.91 8.45
C SER A 173 6.02 -4.66 9.11
N ASP A 174 6.74 -5.71 9.51
CA ASP A 174 8.07 -5.58 10.12
C ASP A 174 9.07 -4.90 9.17
N LEU A 175 9.04 -5.26 7.87
CA LEU A 175 9.85 -4.59 6.84
C LEU A 175 9.45 -3.12 6.67
N GLU A 176 8.15 -2.81 6.68
CA GLU A 176 7.69 -1.42 6.61
C GLU A 176 8.18 -0.60 7.79
N ASP A 177 8.07 -1.14 9.00
CA ASP A 177 8.52 -0.49 10.22
C ASP A 177 10.04 -0.33 10.25
N ALA A 178 10.79 -1.32 9.78
CA ALA A 178 12.24 -1.25 9.63
C ALA A 178 12.66 -0.13 8.66
N ILE A 179 12.02 -0.03 7.50
CA ILE A 179 12.26 1.05 6.53
C ILE A 179 11.90 2.39 7.14
N ARG A 180 10.72 2.50 7.76
CA ARG A 180 10.21 3.73 8.36
C ARG A 180 11.13 4.23 9.47
N LYS A 181 11.58 3.34 10.35
CA LYS A 181 12.52 3.65 11.43
C LYS A 181 13.87 4.13 10.90
N HIS A 182 14.34 3.57 9.79
CA HIS A 182 15.59 4.01 9.18
C HIS A 182 15.45 5.37 8.46
N CYS A 183 14.37 5.55 7.70
CA CYS A 183 14.18 6.72 6.84
C CYS A 183 13.60 7.95 7.55
N ILE A 184 12.74 7.77 8.54
CA ILE A 184 12.02 8.87 9.20
C ILE A 184 12.66 9.12 10.56
N GLN A 185 13.46 10.17 10.63
CA GLN A 185 14.08 10.66 11.87
C GLN A 185 13.47 12.02 12.24
N LEU A 186 13.55 12.40 13.52
CA LEU A 186 13.12 13.73 13.97
C LEU A 186 14.33 14.67 14.04
N PRO A 187 14.21 15.94 13.59
CA PRO A 187 13.04 16.54 12.93
C PRO A 187 12.84 16.02 11.49
N ARG A 188 11.57 15.91 11.06
CA ARG A 188 11.25 15.41 9.72
C ARG A 188 11.69 16.42 8.66
N THR A 189 12.33 15.92 7.60
CA THR A 189 12.63 16.70 6.38
C THR A 189 11.76 16.22 5.21
N ALA A 190 11.58 17.07 4.19
CA ALA A 190 10.82 16.68 2.99
C ALA A 190 11.40 15.42 2.31
N GLN A 191 12.73 15.23 2.38
CA GLN A 191 13.40 14.05 1.83
C GLN A 191 12.98 12.75 2.55
N MET A 192 12.66 12.81 3.84
CA MET A 192 12.22 11.64 4.61
C MET A 192 10.82 11.16 4.20
N MET A 193 10.04 11.98 3.50
CA MET A 193 8.74 11.59 2.93
C MET A 193 8.91 10.74 1.66
N LEU A 194 10.09 10.82 1.02
CA LEU A 194 10.44 10.07 -0.18
C LEU A 194 11.25 8.82 0.20
N HIS A 195 10.56 7.84 0.77
CA HIS A 195 11.16 6.58 1.18
C HIS A 195 10.54 5.40 0.41
N PRO A 196 11.31 4.31 0.22
CA PRO A 196 10.79 3.12 -0.44
C PRO A 196 9.63 2.51 0.36
N LYS A 197 8.76 1.80 -0.35
CA LYS A 197 7.71 0.96 0.24
C LYS A 197 8.18 -0.50 0.22
N PRO A 198 7.63 -1.39 1.06
CA PRO A 198 8.12 -2.77 1.11
C PRO A 198 7.94 -3.52 -0.24
N ILE A 199 6.96 -3.13 -1.06
CA ILE A 199 6.77 -3.64 -2.43
C ILE A 199 8.00 -3.44 -3.33
N ASP A 200 8.82 -2.41 -3.08
CA ASP A 200 10.06 -2.15 -3.82
C ASP A 200 11.13 -3.24 -3.56
N PHE A 201 10.99 -3.97 -2.45
CA PHE A 201 11.99 -4.93 -1.98
C PHE A 201 11.52 -6.38 -1.96
N VAL A 202 10.20 -6.63 -1.87
CA VAL A 202 9.60 -7.96 -1.68
C VAL A 202 10.06 -8.99 -2.71
N PHE A 203 10.42 -8.55 -3.92
CA PHE A 203 10.86 -9.40 -5.02
C PHE A 203 12.38 -9.59 -5.10
N THR A 204 13.16 -8.91 -4.27
CA THR A 204 14.60 -9.14 -4.20
C THR A 204 14.88 -10.49 -3.52
N PRO A 205 15.83 -11.31 -4.01
CA PRO A 205 16.07 -12.64 -3.44
C PRO A 205 16.34 -12.63 -1.92
N LYS A 206 17.09 -11.63 -1.44
CA LYS A 206 17.41 -11.49 -0.01
C LYS A 206 16.16 -11.20 0.84
N CYS A 207 15.32 -10.26 0.41
CA CYS A 207 14.08 -9.96 1.14
C CYS A 207 13.08 -11.10 1.05
N ARG A 208 12.94 -11.73 -0.13
CA ARG A 208 12.05 -12.89 -0.30
C ARG A 208 12.41 -14.00 0.69
N THR A 209 13.70 -14.34 0.80
CA THR A 209 14.17 -15.35 1.75
C THR A 209 13.80 -15.00 3.20
N ALA A 210 13.98 -13.74 3.61
CA ALA A 210 13.60 -13.28 4.95
C ALA A 210 12.06 -13.31 5.17
N LEU A 211 11.28 -12.95 4.15
CA LEU A 211 9.83 -12.93 4.18
C LEU A 211 9.19 -14.32 4.06
N GLU A 212 9.88 -15.32 3.55
CA GLU A 212 9.36 -16.68 3.37
C GLU A 212 9.79 -17.65 4.48
N ARG A 213 10.75 -17.29 5.34
CA ARG A 213 11.15 -18.08 6.53
C ARG A 213 9.94 -18.63 7.31
N PRO A 214 9.90 -19.88 7.78
CA PRO A 214 8.79 -20.33 8.62
C PRO A 214 8.59 -19.43 9.85
N LEU A 215 7.34 -19.22 10.27
CA LEU A 215 7.04 -18.45 11.47
C LEU A 215 7.36 -19.32 12.69
N GLU A 216 8.60 -19.20 13.18
CA GLU A 216 9.02 -19.85 14.42
C GLU A 216 8.57 -18.99 15.59
N PHE A 217 7.66 -19.48 16.43
CA PHE A 217 7.21 -18.80 17.64
C PHE A 217 8.25 -18.83 18.79
N GLY A 218 9.52 -19.10 18.48
CA GLY A 218 10.63 -19.22 19.41
C GLY A 218 11.44 -17.93 19.61
N PHE A 219 12.33 -17.94 20.60
CA PHE A 219 13.12 -16.80 21.09
C PHE A 219 13.76 -15.98 19.96
N ARG A 220 13.60 -14.65 20.04
CA ARG A 220 13.91 -13.68 18.97
C ARG A 220 15.42 -13.58 18.72
N ALA A 221 15.92 -14.32 17.72
CA ALA A 221 17.10 -13.87 16.99
C ALA A 221 16.85 -12.46 16.42
N GLU A 222 17.91 -11.67 16.22
CA GLU A 222 17.78 -10.35 15.60
C GLU A 222 17.00 -10.42 14.29
N ASP A 223 16.04 -9.51 14.10
CA ASP A 223 15.21 -9.46 12.91
C ASP A 223 16.07 -9.13 11.68
N PRO A 224 16.22 -10.05 10.71
CA PRO A 224 17.05 -9.84 9.54
C PRO A 224 16.57 -8.65 8.70
N LEU A 225 15.27 -8.34 8.70
CA LEU A 225 14.71 -7.21 7.94
C LEU A 225 15.21 -5.88 8.49
N LYS A 226 15.29 -5.76 9.82
CA LYS A 226 15.83 -4.58 10.50
C LYS A 226 17.30 -4.36 10.17
N THR A 227 18.11 -5.42 10.17
CA THR A 227 19.55 -5.35 9.83
C THR A 227 19.77 -5.02 8.35
N MET A 228 18.90 -5.51 7.46
CA MET A 228 19.01 -5.26 6.02
C MET A 228 18.48 -3.90 5.56
N ALA A 229 17.52 -3.31 6.27
CA ALA A 229 16.81 -2.10 5.84
C ALA A 229 17.73 -0.93 5.42
N PRO A 230 18.81 -0.58 6.15
CA PRO A 230 19.70 0.51 5.76
C PRO A 230 20.35 0.31 4.39
N MET A 231 20.86 -0.90 4.14
CA MET A 231 21.47 -1.27 2.87
C MET A 231 20.46 -1.24 1.71
N LEU A 232 19.24 -1.75 1.95
CA LEU A 232 18.15 -1.74 0.97
C LEU A 232 17.77 -0.33 0.57
N VAL A 233 17.55 0.55 1.56
CA VAL A 233 17.19 1.96 1.34
C VAL A 233 18.30 2.70 0.60
N LYS A 234 19.57 2.48 0.96
CA LYS A 234 20.72 3.07 0.26
C LYS A 234 20.74 2.67 -1.21
N ARG A 235 20.59 1.38 -1.50
CA ARG A 235 20.57 0.86 -2.88
C ARG A 235 19.39 1.41 -3.68
N TRP A 236 18.19 1.38 -3.11
CA TRP A 236 16.99 1.92 -3.75
C TRP A 236 17.16 3.39 -4.14
N ASN A 237 17.72 4.22 -3.23
CA ASN A 237 17.98 5.62 -3.51
C ASN A 237 18.94 5.82 -4.70
N ILE A 238 20.00 5.02 -4.78
CA ILE A 238 20.96 5.06 -5.90
C ILE A 238 20.24 4.69 -7.21
N ASP A 239 19.47 3.60 -7.19
CA ASP A 239 18.78 3.10 -8.39
C ASP A 239 17.70 4.06 -8.88
N VAL A 240 16.90 4.64 -7.97
CA VAL A 240 15.87 5.64 -8.30
C VAL A 240 16.50 6.91 -8.85
N LYS A 241 17.54 7.45 -8.21
CA LYS A 241 18.27 8.62 -8.72
C LYS A 241 18.81 8.34 -10.12
N LYS A 242 19.49 7.21 -10.33
CA LYS A 242 20.02 6.82 -11.64
C LYS A 242 18.92 6.74 -12.71
N LYS A 243 17.78 6.12 -12.40
CA LYS A 243 16.64 6.01 -13.31
C LYS A 243 16.05 7.39 -13.65
N LEU A 244 15.84 8.23 -12.64
CA LEU A 244 15.26 9.56 -12.81
C LEU A 244 16.21 10.51 -13.56
N THR A 245 17.49 10.52 -13.23
CA THR A 245 18.52 11.28 -13.95
C THR A 245 18.56 10.87 -15.42
N ARG A 246 18.52 9.57 -15.74
CA ARG A 246 18.47 9.08 -17.12
C ARG A 246 17.20 9.55 -17.83
N TYR A 247 16.05 9.46 -17.17
CA TYR A 247 14.77 9.92 -17.73
C TYR A 247 14.80 11.42 -18.02
N LEU A 248 15.22 12.24 -17.06
CA LEU A 248 15.30 13.69 -17.22
C LEU A 248 16.30 14.10 -18.30
N ARG A 249 17.46 13.44 -18.40
CA ARG A 249 18.45 13.72 -19.46
C ARG A 249 17.91 13.48 -20.86
N TRP A 250 17.02 12.51 -21.04
CA TRP A 250 16.35 12.32 -22.33
C TRP A 250 15.48 13.53 -22.68
N HIS A 251 14.71 14.05 -21.72
CA HIS A 251 13.79 15.16 -21.98
C HIS A 251 14.46 16.54 -21.98
N LEU A 252 15.55 16.71 -21.24
CA LEU A 252 16.27 17.98 -21.09
C LEU A 252 17.45 18.02 -22.05
N ARG A 253 17.23 18.49 -23.28
CA ARG A 253 18.21 18.48 -24.39
C ARG A 253 19.51 19.25 -24.14
N ARG A 254 19.58 20.12 -23.12
CA ARG A 254 20.70 21.06 -22.89
C ARG A 254 21.33 20.96 -21.50
N ILE A 255 21.55 19.74 -21.00
CA ILE A 255 22.30 19.56 -19.74
C ILE A 255 23.74 19.21 -20.05
N PRO A 256 24.73 20.00 -19.60
CA PRO A 256 26.14 19.69 -19.77
C PRO A 256 26.51 18.29 -19.23
N ALA A 257 27.48 17.64 -19.86
CA ALA A 257 28.06 16.42 -19.34
C ALA A 257 28.61 16.67 -17.92
N GLY A 258 28.39 15.74 -16.99
CA GLY A 258 28.82 15.88 -15.59
C GLY A 258 27.86 16.62 -14.65
N VAL A 259 26.88 17.37 -15.16
CA VAL A 259 25.86 18.03 -14.30
C VAL A 259 24.69 17.08 -14.03
N ASP A 260 24.38 16.79 -12.77
CA ASP A 260 23.19 16.01 -12.43
C ASP A 260 21.92 16.88 -12.55
N PRO A 261 20.97 16.59 -13.46
CA PRO A 261 19.69 17.30 -13.55
C PRO A 261 18.97 17.43 -12.20
N LEU A 262 19.12 16.43 -11.32
CA LEU A 262 18.45 16.45 -10.01
C LEU A 262 18.98 17.54 -9.08
N ASN A 263 20.22 17.98 -9.27
CA ASN A 263 20.80 19.10 -8.51
C ASN A 263 20.35 20.46 -9.07
N LEU A 264 19.84 20.51 -10.30
CA LEU A 264 19.28 21.72 -10.92
C LEU A 264 17.80 21.92 -10.59
N ALA A 265 17.12 20.88 -10.11
CA ALA A 265 15.70 20.92 -9.79
C ALA A 265 15.47 21.76 -8.52
N VAL A 266 15.08 23.03 -8.71
CA VAL A 266 14.49 23.83 -7.64
C VAL A 266 13.05 23.37 -7.48
N ALA A 267 12.75 22.68 -6.39
CA ALA A 267 11.37 22.34 -6.07
C ALA A 267 10.62 23.63 -5.66
N ILE A 268 9.66 24.06 -6.50
CA ILE A 268 8.73 25.11 -6.14
C ILE A 268 7.56 24.45 -5.42
N PHE A 269 7.42 24.71 -4.13
CA PHE A 269 6.24 24.30 -3.36
C PHE A 269 5.24 25.46 -3.38
N THR A 270 4.13 25.29 -4.10
CA THR A 270 2.98 26.19 -3.99
C THR A 270 2.07 25.67 -2.88
N CYS A 271 2.03 26.38 -1.75
CA CYS A 271 1.02 26.11 -0.72
C CYS A 271 -0.31 26.72 -1.17
N ALA A 272 -1.34 25.88 -1.33
CA ALA A 272 -2.68 26.33 -1.72
C ALA A 272 -3.30 27.32 -0.72
N HIS A 273 -2.91 27.25 0.56
CA HIS A 273 -3.34 28.23 1.56
C HIS A 273 -2.54 29.55 1.49
N CYS A 274 -1.33 29.54 0.95
CA CYS A 274 -0.54 30.76 0.79
C CYS A 274 -0.96 31.57 -0.45
N THR A 275 -1.69 30.97 -1.39
CA THR A 275 -2.22 31.69 -2.56
C THR A 275 -3.48 32.51 -2.24
N ASP A 276 -4.25 32.16 -1.21
CA ASP A 276 -5.48 32.89 -0.84
C ASP A 276 -5.22 34.19 -0.06
N VAL A 277 -4.10 34.30 0.67
CA VAL A 277 -3.78 35.50 1.47
C VAL A 277 -3.33 36.67 0.58
N SER A 278 -3.07 36.44 -0.71
CA SER A 278 -2.57 37.47 -1.64
C SER A 278 -3.64 38.45 -2.12
N ARG A 279 -4.94 38.22 -1.90
CA ARG A 279 -5.98 39.11 -2.45
C ARG A 279 -6.27 40.34 -1.59
N ASP A 280 -5.93 40.30 -0.30
CA ASP A 280 -6.19 41.41 0.63
C ASP A 280 -4.95 42.24 1.00
N CYS A 281 -3.73 41.83 0.61
CA CYS A 281 -2.51 42.65 0.80
C CYS A 281 -2.27 43.61 -0.37
N ARG A 282 -3.31 44.29 -0.86
CA ARG A 282 -3.20 45.27 -1.96
C ARG A 282 -2.65 46.63 -1.52
N GLY A 283 -2.20 46.76 -0.28
CA GLY A 283 -1.48 47.93 0.23
C GLY A 283 -0.16 47.52 0.87
N SER A 284 0.94 48.08 0.38
CA SER A 284 2.29 48.06 0.97
C SER A 284 3.02 46.71 1.08
N ILE A 285 3.72 46.32 0.01
CA ILE A 285 5.18 46.12 -0.06
C ILE A 285 5.49 45.43 -1.42
N PRO A 286 6.40 45.94 -2.25
CA PRO A 286 6.76 45.29 -3.50
C PRO A 286 7.43 43.93 -3.25
N VAL A 287 6.89 42.89 -3.90
CA VAL A 287 7.44 41.53 -3.90
C VAL A 287 8.81 41.55 -4.58
N ARG A 288 9.89 41.70 -3.80
CA ARG A 288 11.23 41.29 -4.24
C ARG A 288 11.35 39.78 -4.08
N ASN A 289 11.40 39.07 -5.21
CA ASN A 289 11.82 37.67 -5.29
C ASN A 289 13.18 37.49 -4.59
N ARG A 290 13.18 37.05 -3.33
CA ARG A 290 14.40 36.58 -2.68
C ARG A 290 14.62 35.12 -3.04
N TYR A 291 15.42 34.92 -4.08
CA TYR A 291 16.14 33.66 -4.26
C TYR A 291 17.04 33.46 -3.04
N VAL A 292 16.88 32.35 -2.33
CA VAL A 292 17.83 31.91 -1.32
C VAL A 292 18.72 30.85 -1.97
N PRO A 293 19.91 31.20 -2.46
CA PRO A 293 20.89 30.18 -2.80
C PRO A 293 21.36 29.50 -1.52
N VAL A 294 21.26 28.17 -1.46
CA VAL A 294 21.84 27.39 -0.37
C VAL A 294 23.35 27.31 -0.62
N ARG A 295 24.12 28.17 0.03
CA ARG A 295 25.52 27.95 0.43
C ARG A 295 26.00 29.06 1.38
N GLY A 296 26.39 28.65 2.59
CA GLY A 296 27.12 29.48 3.56
C GLY A 296 26.24 30.31 4.51
N LEU A 297 26.23 29.95 5.80
CA LEU A 297 25.68 30.79 6.88
C LEU A 297 26.39 32.15 6.91
N PRO A 298 25.65 33.23 7.17
CA PRO A 298 25.88 33.94 8.42
C PRO A 298 24.58 34.20 9.20
N ARG A 299 24.74 34.28 10.53
CA ARG A 299 23.69 34.67 11.48
C ARG A 299 23.11 36.03 11.08
N ILE A 300 21.82 36.06 10.80
CA ILE A 300 21.01 37.28 10.91
C ILE A 300 19.77 36.93 11.73
N SER A 301 19.72 37.52 12.93
CA SER A 301 18.55 37.58 13.80
C SER A 301 17.49 38.45 13.14
N ALA A 302 16.42 37.82 12.64
CA ALA A 302 15.15 38.49 12.41
C ALA A 302 14.03 37.58 12.92
N LYS A 303 13.30 38.06 13.92
CA LYS A 303 12.08 37.43 14.44
C LYS A 303 11.01 37.41 13.35
N CYS A 304 11.03 36.42 12.47
CA CYS A 304 9.81 35.97 11.81
C CYS A 304 9.11 35.02 12.79
N ARG A 305 7.99 35.48 13.37
CA ARG A 305 7.04 34.56 14.02
C ARG A 305 6.51 33.62 12.94
N VAL A 306 7.10 32.44 12.85
CA VAL A 306 6.49 31.31 12.15
C VAL A 306 5.27 30.94 12.99
N HIS A 307 4.08 31.37 12.56
CA HIS A 307 2.85 30.84 13.11
C HIS A 307 2.86 29.33 12.87
N PRO A 308 2.72 28.50 13.93
CA PRO A 308 2.60 27.07 13.75
C PRO A 308 1.22 26.81 13.15
N CYS A 309 1.19 26.51 11.84
CA CYS A 309 0.06 25.85 11.21
C CYS A 309 0.07 24.38 11.69
N GLN A 310 -0.18 24.18 12.98
CA GLN A 310 -0.45 22.88 13.57
C GLN A 310 -1.93 22.59 13.26
N SER A 311 -2.19 21.47 12.59
CA SER A 311 -3.51 20.93 12.19
C SER A 311 -3.89 21.11 10.72
N ALA A 312 -3.07 20.62 9.79
CA ALA A 312 -3.58 20.28 8.46
C ALA A 312 -2.73 19.17 7.82
N LEU A 313 -3.39 18.07 7.43
CA LEU A 313 -2.83 17.01 6.60
C LEU A 313 -2.18 17.61 5.35
N PHE A 314 -0.84 17.57 5.29
CA PHE A 314 -0.05 18.01 4.14
C PHE A 314 -0.46 17.20 2.89
N ARG A 315 -1.25 17.82 2.00
CA ARG A 315 -1.36 17.38 0.60
C ARG A 315 -0.28 18.09 -0.21
N ILE A 316 0.80 17.38 -0.50
CA ILE A 316 1.84 17.86 -1.42
C ILE A 316 1.37 17.55 -2.84
N ARG A 317 1.01 18.57 -3.62
CA ARG A 317 0.99 18.50 -5.08
C ARG A 317 2.40 18.83 -5.57
N ALA A 318 3.10 17.87 -6.16
CA ALA A 318 4.34 18.12 -6.85
C ALA A 318 4.03 18.37 -8.33
N THR A 319 4.11 19.63 -8.77
CA THR A 319 4.08 19.99 -10.18
C THR A 319 5.51 20.24 -10.61
N ILE A 320 6.05 19.40 -11.51
CA ILE A 320 7.33 19.68 -12.16
C ILE A 320 7.04 20.76 -13.22
N MET A 321 7.22 22.03 -12.88
CA MET A 321 7.25 23.09 -13.89
C MET A 321 8.56 22.98 -14.68
N SER A 322 8.42 22.88 -16.00
CA SER A 322 9.53 22.89 -16.94
C SER A 322 10.33 24.20 -16.78
N LEU A 323 11.60 24.08 -16.44
CA LEU A 323 12.58 25.16 -16.55
C LEU A 323 12.85 25.43 -18.03
N LEU A 324 12.04 26.31 -18.62
CA LEU A 324 12.42 27.08 -19.80
C LEU A 324 12.40 28.54 -19.38
N VAL A 325 13.51 29.23 -19.70
CA VAL A 325 13.81 30.64 -19.46
C VAL A 325 14.59 30.91 -18.16
N LEU A 326 15.90 30.65 -18.23
CA LEU A 326 16.91 31.62 -17.76
C LEU A 326 17.98 31.72 -18.86
N PRO A 327 18.29 32.91 -19.39
CA PRO A 327 19.57 33.12 -20.06
C PRO A 327 20.63 33.12 -18.95
N LEU A 328 21.55 32.15 -19.00
CA LEU A 328 22.81 32.28 -18.26
C LEU A 328 23.74 33.19 -19.08
N PRO A 329 24.57 34.02 -18.42
CA PRO A 329 25.53 34.91 -19.08
C PRO A 329 26.59 34.17 -19.89
#